data_AF-A0A5C4QU05-F1
#
_entry.id   AF-A0A5C4QU05-F1
#
_cell.length_a   1.000
_cell.length_b   1.000
_cell.length_c   1.000
_cell.angle_alpha   90.00
_cell.angle_beta   90.00
_cell.angle_gamma   90.00
#
_symmetry.space_group_name_H-M   'P 1'
#
loop_
_entity.id
_entity.type
_entity.pdbx_description
1 polymer ?
#
loop_
_entity_poly.entity_id
_entity_poly.type
_entity_poly.pdbx_seq_one_letter_code
_entity_poly.pdbx_strand_id
1 'polypeptide(L)'
;MKTKISFHQTQDNDIIYHHADFKIGSVVYMIIFSDDNDSLFYWLDNPDISPLIQGRKTFSIKFAVKDYIECGNDDLYAPADNHQFGKAEIRQLKQQLEILVSAHYQQYQPDCYIFVAERSSLVRMYKKMCSQPSEFMVNFQPITDLGDEKDCFILKTPHYKEA
;
A
#
# COMPACT_ATOMS: atom_id res chain seq x y z
N MET A 1 -12.71 3.12 21.93
CA MET A 1 -13.08 1.94 21.13
C MET A 1 -12.05 1.78 20.02
N LYS A 2 -11.25 0.71 20.02
CA LYS A 2 -10.43 0.36 18.84
C LYS A 2 -11.35 -0.40 17.89
N THR A 3 -11.76 0.22 16.78
CA THR A 3 -12.45 -0.50 15.71
C THR A 3 -11.50 -1.57 15.19
N LYS A 4 -11.86 -2.83 15.33
CA LYS A 4 -11.06 -3.94 14.80
C LYS A 4 -11.20 -3.92 13.27
N ILE A 5 -10.12 -3.58 12.58
CA ILE A 5 -10.06 -3.68 11.12
C ILE A 5 -10.17 -5.16 10.76
N SER A 6 -11.06 -5.46 9.82
CA SER A 6 -11.24 -6.81 9.30
C SER A 6 -10.70 -6.85 7.89
N PHE A 7 -9.74 -7.75 7.66
CA PHE A 7 -9.23 -8.05 6.34
C PHE A 7 -9.94 -9.29 5.80
N HIS A 8 -10.36 -9.22 4.54
CA HIS A 8 -10.91 -10.34 3.79
C HIS A 8 -9.81 -10.91 2.90
N GLN A 9 -9.80 -12.23 2.73
CA GLN A 9 -8.93 -12.89 1.75
C GLN A 9 -9.78 -13.26 0.54
N THR A 10 -9.30 -12.89 -0.64
CA THR A 10 -9.95 -13.18 -1.92
C THR A 10 -8.93 -13.87 -2.84
N GLN A 11 -9.44 -14.76 -3.70
CA GLN A 11 -8.67 -15.39 -4.77
C GLN A 11 -9.33 -15.03 -6.10
N ASP A 12 -8.58 -14.39 -7.00
CA ASP A 12 -9.02 -14.02 -8.34
C ASP A 12 -7.89 -14.30 -9.33
N ASN A 13 -8.16 -14.99 -10.44
CA ASN A 13 -7.15 -15.38 -11.45
C ASN A 13 -5.84 -15.96 -10.85
N ASP A 14 -5.97 -16.87 -9.87
CA ASP A 14 -4.85 -17.49 -9.12
C ASP A 14 -4.00 -16.54 -8.24
N ILE A 15 -4.41 -15.27 -8.12
CA ILE A 15 -3.84 -14.28 -7.21
C ILE A 15 -4.61 -14.33 -5.89
N ILE A 16 -3.91 -14.58 -4.79
CA ILE A 16 -4.47 -14.46 -3.44
C ILE A 16 -4.09 -13.10 -2.87
N TYR A 17 -5.07 -12.36 -2.37
CA TYR A 17 -4.81 -11.07 -1.76
C TYR A 17 -5.70 -10.83 -0.54
N HIS A 18 -5.19 -10.02 0.38
CA HIS A 18 -5.97 -9.49 1.49
C HIS A 18 -6.49 -8.11 1.13
N HIS A 19 -7.72 -7.79 1.49
CA HIS A 19 -8.27 -6.46 1.27
C HIS A 19 -9.13 -5.99 2.43
N ALA A 20 -9.25 -4.67 2.54
CA ALA A 20 -10.14 -4.01 3.49
C ALA A 20 -10.69 -2.72 2.88
N ASP A 21 -11.93 -2.39 3.26
CA ASP A 21 -12.57 -1.16 2.83
C ASP A 21 -12.26 -0.03 3.81
N PHE A 22 -12.07 1.19 3.30
CA PHE A 22 -11.93 2.39 4.09
C PHE A 22 -12.59 3.58 3.41
N LYS A 23 -12.81 4.67 4.14
CA LYS A 23 -13.51 5.86 3.62
C LYS A 23 -12.64 7.10 3.71
N ILE A 24 -12.65 7.89 2.64
CA ILE A 24 -12.10 9.25 2.59
C ILE A 24 -13.23 10.17 2.15
N GLY A 25 -13.61 11.13 3.00
CA GLY A 25 -14.86 11.87 2.82
C GLY A 25 -16.07 10.93 2.64
N SER A 26 -16.79 11.08 1.52
CA SER A 26 -17.93 10.24 1.14
C SER A 26 -17.55 9.02 0.28
N VAL A 27 -16.31 8.90 -0.15
CA VAL A 27 -15.86 7.89 -1.12
C VAL A 27 -15.36 6.65 -0.38
N VAL A 28 -15.78 5.47 -0.85
CA VAL A 28 -15.30 4.19 -0.35
C VAL A 28 -14.14 3.73 -1.23
N TYR A 29 -13.02 3.46 -0.59
CA TYR A 29 -11.83 2.89 -1.18
C TYR A 29 -11.64 1.47 -0.69
N MET A 30 -10.98 0.65 -1.49
CA MET A 30 -10.48 -0.66 -1.09
C MET A 30 -8.96 -0.63 -1.13
N ILE A 31 -8.31 -1.05 -0.05
CA ILE A 31 -6.88 -1.34 -0.03
C ILE A 31 -6.68 -2.84 -0.28
N ILE A 32 -5.70 -3.18 -1.09
CA ILE A 32 -5.32 -4.53 -1.47
C ILE A 32 -3.86 -4.73 -1.07
N PHE A 33 -3.62 -5.84 -0.38
CA PHE A 33 -2.31 -6.38 -0.03
C PHE A 33 -2.15 -7.69 -0.77
N SER A 34 -1.25 -7.75 -1.74
CA SER A 34 -1.01 -8.96 -2.53
C SER A 34 0.40 -9.49 -2.30
N ASP A 35 0.51 -10.77 -1.94
CA ASP A 35 1.78 -11.51 -1.94
C ASP A 35 1.99 -12.29 -3.24
N ASP A 36 1.21 -11.98 -4.27
CA ASP A 36 1.26 -12.68 -5.54
C ASP A 36 2.64 -12.55 -6.19
N ASN A 37 3.16 -13.70 -6.59
CA ASN A 37 4.48 -13.78 -7.17
C ASN A 37 4.57 -12.99 -8.48
N ASP A 38 3.50 -12.82 -9.25
CA ASP A 38 3.55 -12.15 -10.57
C ASP A 38 3.77 -10.64 -10.44
N SER A 39 3.04 -9.99 -9.53
CA SER A 39 3.21 -8.58 -9.14
C SER A 39 4.55 -8.34 -8.48
N LEU A 40 5.08 -9.33 -7.73
CA LEU A 40 6.40 -9.27 -7.13
C LEU A 40 7.53 -9.59 -8.10
N PHE A 41 7.28 -10.42 -9.13
CA PHE A 41 8.26 -10.90 -10.10
C PHE A 41 8.83 -9.76 -10.92
N TYR A 42 8.00 -8.79 -11.30
CA TYR A 42 8.43 -7.56 -11.96
C TYR A 42 9.56 -6.84 -11.21
N TRP A 43 9.58 -6.94 -9.88
CA TRP A 43 10.57 -6.29 -9.03
C TRP A 43 11.83 -7.12 -8.79
N LEU A 44 11.79 -8.43 -9.05
CA LEU A 44 12.93 -9.32 -8.86
C LEU A 44 14.05 -9.08 -9.89
N ASP A 45 13.71 -8.52 -11.05
CA ASP A 45 14.68 -8.13 -12.08
C ASP A 45 15.27 -6.73 -11.84
N ASN A 46 14.68 -5.92 -10.93
CA ASN A 46 15.19 -4.59 -10.61
C ASN A 46 16.33 -4.69 -9.58
N PRO A 47 17.56 -4.24 -9.91
CA PRO A 47 18.72 -4.40 -9.04
C PRO A 47 18.65 -3.59 -7.73
N ASP A 48 17.87 -2.51 -7.69
CA ASP A 48 17.71 -1.68 -6.49
C ASP A 48 16.67 -2.25 -5.52
N ILE A 49 15.73 -3.05 -6.03
CA ILE A 49 14.57 -3.56 -5.29
C ILE A 49 14.73 -5.04 -4.94
N SER A 50 15.22 -5.85 -5.87
CA SER A 50 15.34 -7.31 -5.72
C SER A 50 16.07 -7.72 -4.44
N PRO A 51 17.23 -7.15 -4.06
CA PRO A 51 17.93 -7.50 -2.81
C PRO A 51 17.11 -7.19 -1.54
N LEU A 52 16.13 -6.30 -1.63
CA LEU A 52 15.29 -5.85 -0.52
C LEU A 52 14.03 -6.72 -0.32
N ILE A 53 13.64 -7.51 -1.32
CA ILE A 53 12.40 -8.31 -1.27
C ILE A 53 12.65 -9.81 -1.51
N GLN A 54 13.78 -10.19 -2.12
CA GLN A 54 14.06 -11.59 -2.44
C GLN A 54 14.16 -12.46 -1.18
N GLY A 55 13.40 -13.56 -1.17
CA GLY A 55 13.33 -14.47 -0.02
C GLY A 55 12.60 -13.90 1.20
N ARG A 56 11.88 -12.78 1.04
CA ARG A 56 11.10 -12.12 2.09
C ARG A 56 9.61 -12.36 1.90
N LYS A 57 8.86 -12.39 3.00
CA LYS A 57 7.40 -12.33 2.99
C LYS A 57 6.98 -10.89 2.67
N THR A 58 6.92 -10.57 1.38
CA THR A 58 6.62 -9.23 0.88
C THR A 58 5.15 -9.14 0.44
N PHE A 59 4.51 -8.01 0.72
CA PHE A 59 3.21 -7.68 0.14
C PHE A 59 3.32 -6.39 -0.67
N SER A 60 2.80 -6.41 -1.89
CA SER A 60 2.51 -5.18 -2.64
C SER A 60 1.24 -4.53 -2.09
N ILE A 61 1.23 -3.20 -2.01
CA ILE A 61 0.06 -2.43 -1.58
C ILE A 61 -0.47 -1.63 -2.76
N LYS A 62 -1.77 -1.80 -3.04
CA LYS A 62 -2.54 -0.97 -3.96
C LYS A 62 -3.81 -0.50 -3.27
N PHE A 63 -4.37 0.63 -3.70
CA PHE A 63 -5.72 1.02 -3.31
C PHE A 63 -6.38 1.78 -4.45
N ALA A 64 -7.68 1.63 -4.56
CA ALA A 64 -8.50 2.32 -5.56
C ALA A 64 -9.91 2.56 -5.01
N VAL A 65 -10.70 3.37 -5.70
CA VAL A 65 -12.13 3.50 -5.39
C VAL A 65 -12.76 2.12 -5.52
N LYS A 66 -13.52 1.70 -4.50
CA LYS A 66 -14.06 0.34 -4.42
C LYS A 66 -14.87 -0.01 -5.68
N ASP A 67 -15.79 0.87 -6.07
CA ASP A 67 -16.64 0.70 -7.24
C ASP A 67 -15.82 0.55 -8.54
N TYR A 68 -14.62 1.13 -8.61
CA TYR A 68 -13.76 1.01 -9.80
C TYR A 68 -13.12 -0.37 -9.91
N ILE A 69 -12.80 -0.98 -8.77
CA ILE A 69 -12.32 -2.37 -8.72
C ILE A 69 -13.47 -3.31 -9.05
N GLU A 70 -14.65 -3.12 -8.43
CA GLU A 70 -15.80 -4.01 -8.59
C GLU A 70 -16.44 -3.94 -9.98
N CYS A 71 -16.40 -2.78 -10.64
CA CYS A 71 -16.98 -2.59 -11.98
C CYS A 71 -15.95 -2.73 -13.12
N GLY A 72 -14.67 -2.92 -12.83
CA GLY A 72 -13.62 -3.04 -13.83
C GLY A 72 -13.35 -1.74 -14.61
N ASN A 73 -13.07 -0.63 -13.90
CA ASN A 73 -12.73 0.65 -14.52
C ASN A 73 -11.32 0.61 -15.15
N ASP A 74 -11.19 1.18 -16.35
CA ASP A 74 -9.92 1.29 -17.09
C ASP A 74 -8.85 2.12 -16.33
N ASP A 75 -9.26 3.11 -15.52
CA ASP A 75 -8.36 3.92 -14.68
C ASP A 75 -8.73 3.79 -13.19
N LEU A 76 -8.08 2.86 -12.49
CA LEU A 76 -8.27 2.63 -11.04
C LEU A 76 -7.92 3.85 -10.17
N TYR A 77 -7.17 4.80 -10.70
CA TYR A 77 -6.74 6.01 -9.99
C TYR A 77 -7.46 7.27 -10.47
N ALA A 78 -8.50 7.13 -11.30
CA ALA A 78 -9.37 8.23 -11.65
C ALA A 78 -9.94 8.89 -10.38
N PRO A 79 -10.15 10.21 -10.38
CA PRO A 79 -10.88 10.85 -9.30
C PRO A 79 -12.28 10.24 -9.19
N ALA A 80 -12.77 10.06 -7.96
CA ALA A 80 -14.16 9.66 -7.73
C ALA A 80 -15.12 10.73 -8.24
N ASP A 81 -16.22 10.32 -8.87
CA ASP A 81 -17.24 11.22 -9.38
C ASP A 81 -17.73 12.20 -8.29
N ASN A 82 -17.78 13.49 -8.64
CA ASN A 82 -18.20 14.58 -7.75
C ASN A 82 -17.38 14.74 -6.45
N HIS A 83 -16.18 14.18 -6.36
CA HIS A 83 -15.32 14.32 -5.18
C HIS A 83 -14.06 15.14 -5.48
N GLN A 84 -13.92 16.29 -4.81
CA GLN A 84 -12.70 17.08 -4.88
C GLN A 84 -11.70 16.55 -3.84
N PHE A 85 -10.68 15.83 -4.31
CA PHE A 85 -9.64 15.26 -3.46
C PHE A 85 -8.64 16.35 -3.02
N GLY A 86 -8.96 17.03 -1.94
CA GLY A 86 -8.21 18.15 -1.40
C GLY A 86 -7.12 17.75 -0.41
N LYS A 87 -6.54 18.78 0.25
CA LYS A 87 -5.47 18.60 1.23
C LYS A 87 -5.94 17.87 2.49
N ALA A 88 -7.21 18.01 2.87
CA ALA A 88 -7.79 17.33 4.02
C ALA A 88 -7.92 15.82 3.74
N GLU A 89 -8.42 15.48 2.55
CA GLU A 89 -8.59 14.13 2.04
C GLU A 89 -7.23 13.41 1.91
N ILE A 90 -6.19 14.10 1.41
CA ILE A 90 -4.82 13.54 1.37
C ILE A 90 -4.29 13.22 2.78
N ARG A 91 -4.57 14.08 3.77
CA ARG A 91 -4.16 13.82 5.17
C ARG A 91 -4.92 12.64 5.75
N GLN A 92 -6.23 12.57 5.50
CA GLN A 92 -7.06 11.45 5.92
C GLN A 92 -6.58 10.15 5.25
N LEU A 93 -6.25 10.19 3.96
CA LEU A 93 -5.74 9.05 3.21
C LEU A 93 -4.44 8.54 3.81
N LYS A 94 -3.46 9.42 4.02
CA LYS A 94 -2.21 9.05 4.71
C LYS A 94 -2.50 8.34 6.03
N GLN A 95 -3.35 8.93 6.88
CA GLN A 95 -3.66 8.36 8.19
C GLN A 95 -4.34 6.98 8.09
N GLN A 96 -5.29 6.82 7.17
CA GLN A 96 -5.97 5.54 6.93
C GLN A 96 -4.99 4.48 6.45
N LEU A 97 -4.12 4.81 5.49
CA LEU A 97 -3.09 3.88 4.99
C LEU A 97 -2.14 3.45 6.11
N GLU A 98 -1.69 4.38 6.96
CA GLU A 98 -0.80 4.04 8.09
C GLU A 98 -1.47 3.08 9.08
N ILE A 99 -2.74 3.32 9.40
CA ILE A 99 -3.53 2.46 10.27
C ILE A 99 -3.73 1.06 9.64
N LEU A 100 -4.09 1.01 8.36
CA LEU A 100 -4.35 -0.24 7.63
C LEU A 100 -3.08 -1.07 7.49
N VAL A 101 -1.95 -0.46 7.14
CA VAL A 101 -0.65 -1.15 7.04
C VAL A 101 -0.21 -1.68 8.39
N SER A 102 -0.35 -0.89 9.47
CA SER A 102 -0.03 -1.33 10.82
C SER A 102 -0.93 -2.50 11.28
N ALA A 103 -2.24 -2.43 11.00
CA ALA A 103 -3.18 -3.50 11.32
C ALA A 103 -2.90 -4.78 10.51
N HIS A 104 -2.62 -4.65 9.21
CA HIS A 104 -2.24 -5.79 8.37
C HIS A 104 -0.96 -6.43 8.89
N TYR A 105 0.03 -5.63 9.30
CA TYR A 105 1.26 -6.12 9.89
C TYR A 105 1.02 -6.91 11.18
N GLN A 106 0.18 -6.39 12.07
CA GLN A 106 -0.17 -7.08 13.32
C GLN A 106 -0.83 -8.45 13.09
N GLN A 107 -1.61 -8.59 12.02
CA GLN A 107 -2.34 -9.82 11.70
C GLN A 107 -1.51 -10.83 10.90
N TYR A 108 -0.74 -10.39 9.92
CA TYR A 108 -0.08 -11.26 8.94
C TYR A 108 1.43 -11.29 9.01
N GLN A 109 2.04 -10.37 9.77
CA GLN A 109 3.48 -10.32 10.07
C GLN A 109 4.40 -10.43 8.82
N PRO A 110 4.20 -9.63 7.76
CA PRO A 110 5.12 -9.62 6.63
C PRO A 110 6.46 -8.98 7.00
N ASP A 111 7.50 -9.32 6.23
CA ASP A 111 8.84 -8.76 6.40
C ASP A 111 8.91 -7.32 5.85
N CYS A 112 8.27 -7.08 4.71
CA CYS A 112 8.20 -5.75 4.12
C CYS A 112 6.95 -5.55 3.26
N TYR A 113 6.69 -4.28 2.95
CA TYR A 113 5.70 -3.87 1.98
C TYR A 113 6.38 -3.13 0.83
N ILE A 114 5.86 -3.29 -0.39
CA ILE A 114 6.26 -2.52 -1.56
C ILE A 114 5.05 -1.78 -2.13
N PHE A 115 5.24 -0.54 -2.59
CA PHE A 115 4.19 0.23 -3.22
C PHE A 115 4.76 1.24 -4.21
N VAL A 116 4.02 1.46 -5.29
CA VAL A 116 4.37 2.35 -6.40
C VAL A 116 3.40 3.51 -6.42
N ALA A 117 3.93 4.71 -6.61
CA ALA A 117 3.14 5.90 -6.76
C ALA A 117 2.87 6.23 -8.23
N GLU A 118 1.75 5.76 -8.76
CA GLU A 118 1.31 5.98 -10.15
C GLU A 118 1.05 7.47 -10.51
N ARG A 119 1.04 8.38 -9.52
CA ARG A 119 0.82 9.82 -9.71
C ARG A 119 1.71 10.65 -8.79
N SER A 120 2.16 11.83 -9.25
CA SER A 120 3.03 12.71 -8.47
C SER A 120 2.45 13.17 -7.13
N SER A 121 1.12 13.24 -7.01
CA SER A 121 0.44 13.51 -5.73
C SER A 121 0.65 12.39 -4.71
N LEU A 122 0.62 11.13 -5.16
CA LEU A 122 0.91 9.95 -4.35
C LEU A 122 2.38 9.90 -3.96
N VAL A 123 3.31 10.20 -4.89
CA VAL A 123 4.75 10.28 -4.59
C VAL A 123 4.99 11.22 -3.40
N ARG A 124 4.40 12.42 -3.43
CA ARG A 124 4.52 13.41 -2.34
C ARG A 124 3.91 12.90 -1.03
N MET A 125 2.77 12.23 -1.09
CA MET A 125 2.10 11.69 0.09
C MET A 125 2.92 10.56 0.73
N TYR A 126 3.41 9.62 -0.08
CA TYR A 126 4.22 8.50 0.37
C TYR A 126 5.58 8.93 0.92
N LYS A 127 6.25 9.89 0.27
CA LYS A 127 7.45 10.53 0.86
C LYS A 127 7.17 11.12 2.23
N LYS A 128 5.99 11.75 2.42
CA LYS A 128 5.58 12.26 3.73
C LYS A 128 5.26 11.14 4.72
N MET A 129 4.62 10.06 4.30
CA MET A 129 4.38 8.87 5.13
C MET A 129 5.69 8.27 5.63
N CYS A 130 6.70 8.19 4.76
CA CYS A 130 8.01 7.66 5.09
C CYS A 130 8.83 8.60 6.00
N SER A 131 8.84 9.91 5.73
CA SER A 131 9.64 10.88 6.50
C SER A 131 8.98 11.33 7.81
N GLN A 132 7.66 11.21 7.91
CA GLN A 132 6.87 11.61 9.09
C GLN A 132 5.85 10.50 9.41
N PRO A 133 6.34 9.31 9.82
CA PRO A 133 5.45 8.21 10.16
C PRO A 133 4.62 8.55 11.39
N SER A 134 3.36 8.12 11.39
CA SER A 134 2.55 8.12 12.61
C SER A 134 3.11 7.17 13.68
N GLU A 135 2.64 7.30 14.91
CA GLU A 135 2.98 6.38 16.01
C GLU A 135 2.72 4.90 15.65
N PHE A 136 1.77 4.62 14.76
CA PHE A 136 1.44 3.25 14.31
C PHE A 136 2.56 2.58 13.51
N MET A 137 3.46 3.38 12.92
CA MET A 137 4.50 2.93 12.00
C MET A 137 5.90 3.40 12.43
N VAL A 138 6.06 3.89 13.66
CA VAL A 138 7.34 4.45 14.15
C VAL A 138 8.52 3.48 14.07
N ASN A 139 8.25 2.17 14.14
CA ASN A 139 9.28 1.12 14.06
C ASN A 139 9.46 0.54 12.64
N PHE A 140 8.79 1.10 11.63
CA PHE A 140 8.97 0.70 10.24
C PHE A 140 10.11 1.52 9.65
N GLN A 141 10.93 0.89 8.82
CA GLN A 141 12.05 1.54 8.16
C GLN A 141 11.73 1.72 6.67
N PRO A 142 11.44 2.95 6.22
CA PRO A 142 11.19 3.21 4.81
C PRO A 142 12.47 3.25 4.01
N ILE A 143 12.38 2.77 2.76
CA ILE A 143 13.34 3.02 1.69
C ILE A 143 12.55 3.70 0.57
N THR A 144 13.02 4.85 0.13
CA THR A 144 12.33 5.72 -0.84
C THR A 144 13.16 5.91 -2.09
N ASP A 145 12.55 6.53 -3.11
CA ASP A 145 13.24 6.90 -4.35
C ASP A 145 13.84 5.69 -5.09
N LEU A 146 13.15 4.55 -5.00
CA LEU A 146 13.50 3.32 -5.71
C LEU A 146 12.92 3.32 -7.12
N GLY A 147 13.56 2.57 -8.02
CA GLY A 147 13.19 2.50 -9.43
C GLY A 147 13.63 3.73 -10.22
N ASP A 148 13.58 3.62 -11.56
CA ASP A 148 14.08 4.66 -12.46
C ASP A 148 13.37 6.01 -12.26
N GLU A 149 12.06 5.97 -12.01
CA GLU A 149 11.20 7.14 -11.81
C GLU A 149 11.14 7.62 -10.35
N LYS A 150 11.83 6.93 -9.42
CA LYS A 150 11.86 7.26 -7.97
C LYS A 150 10.48 7.32 -7.32
N ASP A 151 9.57 6.50 -7.83
CA ASP A 151 8.17 6.40 -7.43
C ASP A 151 7.86 5.08 -6.68
N CYS A 152 8.86 4.21 -6.53
CA CYS A 152 8.75 3.00 -5.73
C CYS A 152 9.26 3.23 -4.30
N PHE A 153 8.59 2.57 -3.36
CA PHE A 153 8.84 2.65 -1.94
C PHE A 153 8.77 1.27 -1.32
N ILE A 154 9.65 1.03 -0.35
CA ILE A 154 9.61 -0.15 0.51
C ILE A 154 9.46 0.28 1.96
N LEU A 155 8.63 -0.44 2.71
CA LEU A 155 8.55 -0.32 4.16
C LEU A 155 8.98 -1.64 4.78
N LYS A 156 10.20 -1.66 5.34
CA LYS A 156 10.66 -2.78 6.17
C LYS A 156 9.90 -2.76 7.49
N THR A 157 9.31 -3.89 7.85
CA THR A 157 8.65 -4.04 9.14
C THR A 157 9.68 -4.42 10.21
N PRO A 158 9.32 -4.40 11.51
CA PRO A 158 10.19 -4.92 12.56
C PRO A 158 10.58 -6.41 12.41
N HIS A 159 9.90 -7.18 11.56
CA HIS A 159 10.24 -8.57 11.27
C HIS A 159 11.32 -8.71 10.20
N TYR A 160 11.62 -7.64 9.46
CA TYR A 160 12.66 -7.64 8.44
C TYR A 160 14.02 -7.97 9.06
N LYS A 161 14.59 -9.10 8.66
CA LYS A 161 15.95 -9.52 9.06
C LYS A 161 16.94 -9.07 8.00
N GLU A 162 17.90 -8.22 8.33
CA GLU A 162 19.00 -7.95 7.39
C GLU A 162 19.71 -9.27 7.01
N ALA A 163 20.11 -9.39 5.75
CA ALA A 163 20.84 -10.55 5.24
C ALA A 163 22.29 -10.54 5.71
#